data_AF-F0ENT8-F1
#
_entry.id   AF-F0ENT8-F1
#
_cell.length_a   1.000
_cell.length_b   1.000
_cell.length_c   1.000
_cell.angle_alpha   90.00
_cell.angle_beta   90.00
_cell.angle_gamma   90.00
#
_symmetry.space_group_name_H-M   'P 1'
#
loop_
_entity.id
_entity.type
_entity.pdbx_description
1 polymer ?
#
loop_
_entity_poly.entity_id
_entity_poly.type
_entity_poly.pdbx_seq_one_letter_code
_entity_poly.pdbx_strand_id
1 'polypeptide(L)'
;MDKFFNFIEKGLSEEINFFMFSIDLEHYLVEHYEEMYTENKEATLYLNDLLPDEAEKMEPGMNPDSFCERVKEIVEKSKTL
;
A
#
# COMPACT_ATOMS: atom_id res chain seq x y z
N MET A 1 1.75 12.74 -1.23
CA MET A 1 1.86 11.56 -0.36
C MET A 1 0.60 11.40 0.47
N ASP A 2 0.01 12.50 0.93
CA ASP A 2 -1.26 12.48 1.69
C ASP A 2 -2.38 11.70 1.00
N LYS A 3 -2.50 11.80 -0.34
CA LYS A 3 -3.48 11.02 -1.11
C LYS A 3 -3.27 9.51 -0.97
N PHE A 4 -2.02 9.07 -1.10
CA PHE A 4 -1.65 7.66 -0.92
C PHE A 4 -1.95 7.20 0.51
N PHE A 5 -1.57 7.98 1.53
CA PHE A 5 -1.85 7.60 2.92
C PHE A 5 -3.34 7.52 3.23
N ASN A 6 -4.15 8.43 2.68
CA ASN A 6 -5.60 8.37 2.81
C ASN A 6 -6.20 7.16 2.07
N PHE A 7 -5.63 6.78 0.92
CA PHE A 7 -6.03 5.56 0.21
C PHE A 7 -5.78 4.32 1.06
N ILE A 8 -4.59 4.19 1.65
CA ILE A 8 -4.26 3.08 2.56
C ILE A 8 -5.18 3.05 3.77
N GLU A 9 -5.41 4.19 4.43
CA GLU A 9 -6.25 4.25 5.63
C GLU A 9 -7.67 3.76 5.35
N LYS A 10 -8.26 4.17 4.21
CA LYS A 10 -9.57 3.69 3.77
C LYS A 10 -9.57 2.20 3.45
N GLY A 11 -8.60 1.75 2.65
CA GLY A 11 -8.48 0.35 2.28
C GLY A 11 -8.33 -0.58 3.49
N LEU A 12 -7.57 -0.17 4.52
CA LEU A 12 -7.40 -0.97 5.72
C LEU A 12 -8.57 -0.91 6.71
N SER A 13 -9.48 0.06 6.59
CA SER A 13 -10.59 0.26 7.55
C SER A 13 -11.98 -0.08 7.01
N GLU A 14 -12.19 -0.01 5.70
CA GLU A 14 -13.52 -0.13 5.09
C GLU A 14 -13.67 -1.36 4.17
N GLU A 15 -12.58 -2.05 3.80
CA GLU A 15 -12.66 -3.12 2.81
C GLU A 15 -13.11 -4.47 3.36
N ILE A 16 -14.10 -5.05 2.68
CA ILE A 16 -14.60 -6.41 2.95
C ILE A 16 -13.78 -7.44 2.16
N ASN A 17 -13.10 -7.00 1.08
CA ASN A 17 -12.33 -7.85 0.20
C ASN A 17 -10.88 -7.36 0.08
N PHE A 18 -10.04 -7.78 1.01
CA PHE A 18 -8.62 -7.43 1.04
C PHE A 18 -7.81 -7.94 -0.15
N PHE A 19 -8.29 -8.97 -0.86
CA PHE A 19 -7.68 -9.38 -2.12
C PHE A 19 -7.92 -8.36 -3.24
N MET A 20 -9.10 -7.75 -3.31
CA MET A 20 -9.30 -6.65 -4.27
C MET A 20 -8.49 -5.42 -3.88
N PHE A 21 -8.42 -5.12 -2.58
CA PHE A 21 -7.58 -4.02 -2.09
C PHE A 21 -6.09 -4.23 -2.39
N SER A 22 -5.56 -5.46 -2.32
CA SER A 22 -4.15 -5.71 -2.67
C SER A 22 -3.87 -5.44 -4.15
N ILE A 23 -4.79 -5.82 -5.05
CA ILE A 23 -4.70 -5.49 -6.48
C ILE A 23 -4.78 -3.97 -6.70
N ASP A 24 -5.74 -3.31 -6.06
CA ASP A 24 -5.90 -1.85 -6.17
C ASP A 24 -4.68 -1.10 -5.64
N LEU A 25 -4.01 -1.64 -4.61
CA LEU A 25 -2.76 -1.09 -4.09
C LEU A 25 -1.64 -1.13 -5.13
N GLU A 26 -1.44 -2.25 -5.81
CA GLU A 26 -0.42 -2.35 -6.88
C GLU A 26 -0.73 -1.39 -8.03
N HIS A 27 -1.98 -1.32 -8.47
CA HIS A 27 -2.40 -0.38 -9.49
C HIS A 27 -2.15 1.07 -9.07
N TYR A 28 -2.50 1.44 -7.83
CA TYR A 28 -2.30 2.80 -7.33
C TYR A 28 -0.82 3.21 -7.37
N LEU A 29 0.08 2.32 -6.92
CA LEU A 29 1.52 2.59 -6.90
C LEU A 29 2.07 2.87 -8.30
N VAL A 30 1.58 2.15 -9.32
CA VAL A 30 1.98 2.35 -10.72
C VAL A 30 1.35 3.62 -11.29
N GLU A 31 0.04 3.80 -11.15
CA GLU A 31 -0.70 4.93 -11.73
C GLU A 31 -0.25 6.28 -11.17
N HIS A 32 0.11 6.32 -9.89
CA HIS A 32 0.50 7.54 -9.19
C HIS A 32 2.01 7.66 -8.92
N TYR A 33 2.84 6.78 -9.48
CA TYR A 33 4.28 6.74 -9.21
C TYR A 33 4.96 8.11 -9.37
N GLU A 34 4.76 8.78 -10.51
CA GLU A 34 5.41 10.06 -10.81
C GLU A 34 4.94 11.18 -9.87
N GLU A 35 3.66 11.19 -9.48
CA GLU A 35 3.12 12.15 -8.51
C GLU A 35 3.76 11.92 -7.14
N MET A 36 3.71 10.68 -6.64
CA MET A 36 4.29 10.31 -5.35
C MET A 36 5.79 10.59 -5.30
N TYR A 37 6.52 10.23 -6.36
CA TYR A 37 7.97 10.43 -6.46
C TYR A 37 8.35 11.91 -6.44
N THR A 38 7.54 12.76 -7.07
CA THR A 38 7.72 14.22 -7.05
C THR A 38 7.49 14.80 -5.65
N GLU A 39 6.52 14.26 -4.90
CA GLU A 39 6.19 14.72 -3.55
C GLU A 39 7.18 14.24 -2.48
N ASN A 40 7.56 12.97 -2.52
CA ASN A 40 8.60 12.39 -1.67
C ASN A 40 9.27 11.20 -2.36
N LYS A 41 10.44 11.45 -2.94
CA LYS A 41 11.24 10.44 -3.65
C LYS A 41 11.63 9.25 -2.77
N GLU A 42 12.13 9.49 -1.56
CA GLU A 42 12.68 8.42 -0.71
C GLU A 42 11.57 7.48 -0.24
N ALA A 43 10.47 8.04 0.25
CA ALA A 43 9.30 7.27 0.62
C ALA A 43 8.72 6.49 -0.57
N THR A 44 8.64 7.10 -1.75
CA THR A 44 8.07 6.44 -2.94
C THR A 44 8.89 5.23 -3.38
N LEU A 45 10.23 5.37 -3.40
CA LEU A 45 11.11 4.24 -3.71
C LEU A 45 10.96 3.12 -2.69
N TYR A 46 10.95 3.46 -1.39
CA TYR A 46 10.75 2.48 -0.33
C TYR A 46 9.41 1.74 -0.42
N LEU A 47 8.33 2.46 -0.72
CA LEU A 47 6.98 1.89 -0.87
C LEU A 47 6.90 0.97 -2.09
N ASN A 48 7.44 1.39 -3.23
CA ASN A 48 7.42 0.61 -4.47
C ASN A 48 8.33 -0.63 -4.43
N ASP A 49 9.34 -0.65 -3.56
CA ASP A 49 10.22 -1.81 -3.38
C ASP A 49 9.55 -2.91 -2.54
N LEU A 50 8.62 -2.56 -1.65
CA LEU A 50 8.09 -3.49 -0.64
C LEU A 50 6.61 -3.85 -0.81
N LEU A 51 5.77 -2.88 -1.18
CA LEU A 51 4.33 -3.11 -1.21
C LEU A 51 3.85 -4.07 -2.30
N PRO A 52 4.43 -4.10 -3.51
CA PRO A 52 4.06 -5.11 -4.51
C PRO A 52 4.27 -6.54 -3.99
N ASP A 53 5.41 -6.83 -3.39
CA ASP A 53 5.72 -8.14 -2.80
C ASP A 53 4.73 -8.52 -1.69
N GLU A 54 4.27 -7.56 -0.88
CA GLU A 54 3.26 -7.84 0.16
C GLU A 54 1.86 -8.00 -0.43
N ALA A 55 1.52 -7.25 -1.49
CA ALA A 55 0.24 -7.34 -2.17
C ALA A 55 0.07 -8.68 -2.90
N GLU A 56 1.12 -9.18 -3.55
CA GLU A 56 1.12 -10.47 -4.27
C GLU A 56 0.77 -11.65 -3.35
N LYS A 57 1.12 -11.57 -2.05
CA LYS A 57 0.86 -12.65 -1.09
C LYS A 57 -0.62 -12.80 -0.72
N MET A 58 -1.45 -11.80 -1.00
CA MET A 58 -2.86 -11.82 -0.66
C MET A 58 -3.62 -12.59 -1.75
N GLU A 59 -4.31 -13.67 -1.36
CA GLU A 59 -5.09 -14.52 -2.26
C GLU A 59 -6.56 -14.63 -1.81
N PRO A 60 -7.51 -15.00 -2.71
CA PRO A 60 -8.91 -15.16 -2.36
C PRO A 60 -9.13 -16.15 -1.21
N GLY A 61 -9.78 -15.69 -0.13
CA GLY A 61 -10.15 -16.52 1.02
C GLY A 61 -9.07 -16.70 2.08
N MET A 62 -7.89 -16.07 1.93
CA MET A 62 -6.88 -16.01 2.98
C MET A 62 -7.27 -15.04 4.11
N ASN A 63 -6.73 -15.26 5.31
CA ASN A 63 -6.86 -14.31 6.41
C ASN A 63 -6.01 -13.05 6.11
N PRO A 64 -6.60 -11.84 6.07
CA PRO A 64 -5.89 -10.61 5.75
C PRO A 64 -5.06 -10.03 6.90
N ASP A 65 -5.18 -10.51 8.14
CA ASP A 65 -4.57 -9.87 9.32
C ASP A 65 -3.08 -9.57 9.13
N SER A 66 -2.31 -10.58 8.69
CA SER A 66 -0.86 -10.42 8.47
C SER A 66 -0.53 -9.44 7.34
N PHE A 67 -1.37 -9.40 6.30
CA PHE A 67 -1.20 -8.47 5.19
C PHE A 67 -1.47 -7.04 5.67
N CYS A 68 -2.58 -6.82 6.39
CA CYS A 68 -2.96 -5.51 6.93
C CYS A 68 -1.91 -4.97 7.92
N GLU A 69 -1.42 -5.81 8.84
CA GLU A 69 -0.35 -5.43 9.76
C GLU A 69 0.90 -5.01 9.01
N ARG A 70 1.29 -5.80 7.99
CA ARG A 70 2.52 -5.53 7.25
C ARG A 70 2.45 -4.27 6.39
N VAL A 71 1.34 -4.06 5.68
CA VAL A 71 1.09 -2.82 4.91
C VAL A 71 1.14 -1.62 5.84
N LYS A 72 0.51 -1.70 7.01
CA LYS A 72 0.52 -0.62 8.00
C LYS A 72 1.94 -0.30 8.49
N GLU A 73 2.75 -1.31 8.83
CA GLU A 73 4.15 -1.11 9.24
C GLU A 73 4.97 -0.42 8.16
N ILE A 74 4.87 -0.88 6.92
CA ILE A 74 5.58 -0.30 5.77
C ILE A 74 5.17 1.17 5.60
N VAL A 75 3.87 1.45 5.61
CA VAL A 75 3.35 2.81 5.40
C VAL A 75 3.75 3.74 6.55
N GLU A 76 3.66 3.32 7.81
CA GLU A 76 4.14 4.12 8.94
C GLU A 76 5.64 4.41 8.87
N LYS A 77 6.45 3.43 8.44
CA LYS A 77 7.88 3.66 8.22
C LYS A 77 8.12 4.71 7.14
N SER A 78 7.37 4.65 6.03
CA SER A 78 7.52 5.59 4.91
C SER A 78 7.24 7.04 5.30
N LYS A 79 6.37 7.29 6.30
CA LYS A 79 6.07 8.64 6.83
C LYS A 79 7.26 9.29 7.55
N THR A 80 8.27 8.49 7.91
CA THR A 80 9.49 8.95 8.58
C THR A 80 10.66 9.20 7.62
N LEU A 81 10.45 8.96 6.32
CA LEU A 81 11.43 9.15 5.25
C LEU A 81 11.24 10.52 4.58
#